data_AF-A0A941S935-F1
#
_entry.id   AF-A0A941S935-F1
#
_cell.length_a   1.000
_cell.length_b   1.000
_cell.length_c   1.000
_cell.angle_alpha   90.00
_cell.angle_beta   90.00
_cell.angle_gamma   90.00
#
_symmetry.space_group_name_H-M   'P 1'
#
loop_
_entity.id
_entity.type
_entity.pdbx_description
1 polymer ?
#
loop_
_entity_poly.entity_id
_entity_poly.type
_entity_poly.pdbx_seq_one_letter_code
_entity_poly.pdbx_strand_id
1 'polypeptide(L)' 'FKMTLDGHVIGWLGGEGKGLKEFGWIHGLDCPNENTLFAAELVNWRVQKLTLHPIK' A
#
# COMPACT_ATOMS: atom_id res chain seq x y z
N PHE A 1 2.37 -3.09 -5.99
CA PHE A 1 1.69 -4.37 -6.29
C PHE A 1 1.95 -5.34 -5.15
N LYS A 2 0.99 -6.21 -4.82
CA LYS A 2 1.22 -7.38 -3.94
C LYS A 2 1.53 -8.57 -4.84
N MET A 3 2.61 -9.29 -4.54
CA MET A 3 3.10 -10.38 -5.36
C MET A 3 3.55 -11.57 -4.51
N THR A 4 3.47 -12.76 -5.09
CA THR A 4 4.02 -13.98 -4.55
C THR A 4 5.54 -14.03 -4.78
N LEU A 5 6.24 -14.91 -4.06
CA LEU A 5 7.69 -15.07 -4.17
C LEU A 5 8.13 -15.66 -5.51
N ASP A 6 7.23 -16.33 -6.23
CA ASP A 6 7.45 -16.85 -7.58
C ASP A 6 7.05 -15.85 -8.68
N GLY A 7 6.70 -14.60 -8.32
CA GLY A 7 6.56 -13.49 -9.26
C GLY A 7 5.13 -13.24 -9.77
N HIS A 8 4.11 -13.91 -9.23
CA HIS A 8 2.72 -13.65 -9.62
C HIS A 8 2.15 -12.44 -8.87
N VAL A 9 1.56 -11.50 -9.61
CA VAL A 9 0.83 -10.37 -9.01
C VAL A 9 -0.53 -10.87 -8.53
N ILE A 10 -0.80 -10.74 -7.23
CA ILE A 10 -2.06 -11.17 -6.60
C ILE A 10 -2.97 -10.01 -6.21
N GLY A 11 -2.53 -8.78 -6.47
CA GLY A 11 -3.37 -7.60 -6.27
C GLY A 11 -2.62 -6.29 -6.36
N TRP A 12 -3.39 -5.21 -6.31
CA TRP A 12 -2.89 -3.84 -6.25
C TRP A 12 -3.82 -2.99 -5.39
N LEU A 13 -3.33 -1.86 -4.93
CA LEU A 13 -4.06 -0.95 -4.07
C LEU A 13 -3.70 0.50 -4.41
N GLY A 14 -4.75 1.31 -4.59
CA GLY A 14 -4.68 2.76 -4.66
C GLY A 14 -4.41 3.34 -6.04
N GLY A 15 -4.51 4.66 -6.12
CA GLY A 15 -4.27 5.46 -7.32
C GLY A 15 -3.71 6.83 -6.93
N GLU A 16 -3.46 7.69 -7.93
CA GLU A 16 -2.97 9.04 -7.68
C GLU A 16 -4.00 9.86 -6.86
N GLY A 17 -3.53 10.56 -5.82
CA GLY A 17 -4.38 11.48 -5.07
C GLY A 17 -3.89 11.76 -3.65
N LYS A 18 -4.79 12.30 -2.82
CA LYS A 18 -4.49 12.76 -1.44
C LYS A 18 -5.42 12.14 -0.39
N GLY A 19 -6.49 11.47 -0.82
CA GLY A 19 -7.44 10.77 0.03
C GLY A 19 -6.86 9.52 0.70
N LEU A 20 -7.72 8.83 1.45
CA LEU A 20 -7.39 7.54 2.04
C LEU A 20 -7.31 6.47 0.94
N LYS A 21 -6.23 5.67 0.93
CA LYS A 21 -5.90 4.70 -0.13
C LYS A 21 -5.50 5.34 -1.47
N GLU A 22 -5.34 6.65 -1.53
CA GLU A 22 -4.68 7.33 -2.65
C GLU A 22 -3.24 7.69 -2.27
N PHE A 23 -2.39 7.82 -3.28
CA PHE A 23 -0.95 8.02 -3.10
C PHE A 23 -0.40 9.00 -4.14
N GLY A 24 0.42 9.95 -3.73
CA GLY A 24 1.16 10.84 -4.64
C GLY A 24 2.49 10.20 -5.06
N TRP A 25 3.33 9.86 -4.09
CA TRP A 25 4.57 9.12 -4.31
C TRP A 25 5.04 8.45 -3.02
N ILE A 26 5.02 7.12 -3.01
CA ILE A 26 5.43 6.31 -1.87
C ILE A 26 6.96 6.20 -1.86
N HIS A 27 7.57 6.64 -0.77
CA HIS A 27 9.03 6.58 -0.56
C HIS A 27 9.43 5.49 0.43
N GLY A 28 8.50 5.08 1.29
CA GLY A 28 8.70 4.01 2.25
C GLY A 28 7.47 3.12 2.32
N LEU A 29 7.70 1.82 2.47
CA LEU A 29 6.66 0.82 2.59
C LEU A 29 7.08 -0.21 3.64
N ASP A 30 6.20 -0.50 4.60
CA ASP A 30 6.39 -1.55 5.59
C ASP A 30 5.13 -2.40 5.72
N CYS A 31 5.32 -3.70 5.92
CA CYS A 31 4.26 -4.71 5.93
C CYS A 31 4.48 -5.65 7.13
N PRO A 32 4.12 -5.24 8.35
CA PRO A 32 4.39 -6.03 9.56
C PRO A 32 3.62 -7.35 9.62
N ASN A 33 2.55 -7.50 8.84
CA ASN A 33 1.84 -8.76 8.64
C ASN A 33 1.08 -8.73 7.29
N GLU A 34 0.48 -9.87 6.94
CA GLU A 34 -0.21 -10.13 5.66
C GLU A 34 -1.21 -9.05 5.21
N ASN A 35 -1.84 -8.36 6.17
CA ASN A 35 -2.95 -7.44 5.94
C ASN A 35 -2.72 -6.04 6.50
N THR A 36 -1.54 -5.72 7.05
CA THR A 36 -1.24 -4.38 7.56
C THR A 36 -0.16 -3.75 6.70
N LEU A 37 -0.44 -2.56 6.18
CA LEU A 37 0.46 -1.80 5.33
C LEU A 37 0.68 -0.41 5.92
N PHE A 38 1.94 0.00 6.03
CA PHE A 38 2.33 1.38 6.24
C PHE A 38 2.95 1.93 4.96
N ALA A 39 2.40 3.04 4.47
CA ALA A 39 2.93 3.74 3.30
C ALA A 39 3.34 5.16 3.70
N ALA A 40 4.62 5.49 3.55
CA ALA A 40 5.17 6.80 3.82
C ALA A 40 5.33 7.59 2.52
N GLU A 41 4.78 8.79 2.48
CA GLU A 41 4.75 9.64 1.30
C GLU A 41 5.35 11.00 1.61
N LEU A 42 6.38 11.38 0.85
CA LEU A 42 6.96 12.71 0.94
C LEU A 42 6.02 13.76 0.35
N VAL A 43 5.39 13.48 -0.80
CA VAL A 43 4.56 14.47 -1.54
C VAL A 43 3.29 14.85 -0.78
N ASN A 44 2.68 13.89 -0.10
CA ASN A 44 1.48 14.09 0.73
C ASN A 44 1.82 14.36 2.21
N TRP A 45 3.10 14.41 2.59
CA TRP A 45 3.58 14.69 3.95
C TRP A 45 2.89 13.82 5.02
N ARG A 46 2.77 12.52 4.74
CA ARG A 46 1.93 11.60 5.53
C ARG A 46 2.51 10.20 5.59
N VAL A 47 2.20 9.50 6.68
CA VAL A 47 2.20 8.03 6.74
C VAL A 47 0.75 7.53 6.83
N GLN A 48 0.37 6.60 5.96
CA GLN A 48 -0.92 5.92 6.01
C GLN A 48 -0.75 4.53 6.59
N LYS A 49 -1.55 4.18 7.60
CA LYS A 49 -1.76 2.80 8.04
C LYS A 49 -3.03 2.26 7.39
N LEU A 50 -2.91 1.18 6.64
CA LEU A 50 -4.02 0.53 5.94
C LEU A 50 -4.15 -0.91 6.42
N THR A 51 -5.36 -1.29 6.83
CA THR A 51 -5.74 -2.69 7.06
C THR A 51 -6.44 -3.20 5.81
N LEU A 52 -5.91 -4.25 5.22
CA LEU A 52 -6.42 -4.87 4.01
C LEU A 52 -7.44 -5.95 4.36
N HIS A 53 -8.51 -6.02 3.56
CA HIS A 53 -9.54 -7.05 3.66
C HIS A 53 -9.65 -7.75 2.31
N PRO A 54 -8.67 -8.60 1.94
CA PRO A 54 -8.75 -9.35 0.70
C PRO A 54 -9.98 -10.26 0.75
N ILE A 55 -10.80 -10.20 -0.30
CA ILE A 55 -11.87 -11.16 -0.52
C ILE A 55 -11.19 -12.48 -0.90
N LYS A 56 -11.60 -13.58 -0.27
CA LYS A 56 -11.11 -14.93 -0.62
C LYS A 56 -11.49 -15.31 -2.04
#